data_AF-A0A6B3GW41-F1
#
_entry.id   AF-A0A6B3GW41-F1
#
_cell.length_a   1.000
_cell.length_b   1.000
_cell.length_c   1.000
_cell.angle_alpha   90.00
_cell.angle_beta   90.00
_cell.angle_gamma   90.00
#
_symmetry.space_group_name_H-M   'P 1'
#
loop_
_entity.id
_entity.type
_entity.pdbx_description
1 polymer ?
#
loop_
_entity_poly.entity_id
_entity_poly.type
_entity_poly.pdbx_seq_one_letter_code
_entity_poly.pdbx_strand_id
1 'polypeptide(L)'
;AVLGLALHQAAYAAEIVRGGVLAVGSGQLEAAAALGIPKFRQLRRIVLPQAMRSILPNAANEIISLFKGTSIVSVMAIGELFYQVQVVYGRNGRVVPLLMVATVWYILLTTALSVLQHYVERHYAKGAVR
;
A
#
# COMPACT_ATOMS: atom_id res chain seq x y z
N ALA A 1 -16.70 -5.32 -5.66
CA ALA A 1 -15.60 -4.89 -4.77
C ALA A 1 -14.30 -4.63 -5.55
N VAL A 2 -13.73 -5.61 -6.25
CA VAL A 2 -12.42 -5.49 -6.94
C VAL A 2 -12.37 -4.36 -7.99
N LEU A 3 -13.40 -4.22 -8.83
CA LEU A 3 -13.45 -3.15 -9.84
C LEU A 3 -13.52 -1.74 -9.24
N GLY A 4 -14.24 -1.57 -8.13
CA GLY A 4 -14.34 -0.28 -7.43
C GLY A 4 -13.03 0.15 -6.79
N LEU A 5 -12.32 -0.80 -6.17
CA LEU A 5 -10.98 -0.58 -5.63
C LEU A 5 -9.96 -0.26 -6.73
N ALA A 6 -10.00 -0.99 -7.85
CA ALA A 6 -9.11 -0.75 -8.98
C ALA A 6 -9.30 0.66 -9.59
N LEU A 7 -10.54 1.12 -9.73
CA LEU A 7 -10.86 2.46 -10.21
C LEU A 7 -10.39 3.57 -9.25
N HIS A 8 -10.61 3.39 -7.96
CA HIS A 8 -10.11 4.33 -6.94
C HIS A 8 -8.59 4.43 -6.98
N GLN A 9 -7.90 3.28 -7.08
CA GLN A 9 -6.44 3.25 -7.15
C GLN A 9 -5.91 3.85 -8.45
N ALA A 10 -6.60 3.62 -9.58
CA ALA A 10 -6.25 4.23 -10.86
C ALA A 10 -6.40 5.76 -10.82
N ALA A 11 -7.43 6.28 -10.15
CA ALA A 11 -7.61 7.71 -9.95
C ALA A 11 -6.49 8.31 -9.10
N TYR A 12 -6.11 7.64 -8.00
CA TYR A 12 -5.01 8.09 -7.14
C TYR A 12 -3.66 8.07 -7.88
N ALA A 13 -3.39 7.00 -8.65
CA ALA A 13 -2.20 6.90 -9.49
C ALA A 13 -2.16 8.00 -10.57
N ALA A 14 -3.30 8.32 -11.18
CA ALA A 14 -3.41 9.40 -12.16
C ALA A 14 -3.06 10.76 -11.54
N GLU A 15 -3.49 11.02 -10.31
CA GLU A 15 -3.19 12.27 -9.61
C GLU A 15 -1.71 12.39 -9.22
N ILE A 16 -1.06 11.28 -8.83
CA ILE A 16 0.39 11.24 -8.59
C ILE A 16 1.14 11.57 -9.89
N VAL A 17 0.75 10.97 -11.01
CA VAL A 17 1.38 11.24 -12.31
C VAL A 17 1.16 12.70 -12.73
N ARG A 18 -0.06 13.23 -12.56
CA ARG A 18 -0.39 14.62 -12.86
C ARG A 18 0.43 15.59 -12.01
N GLY A 19 0.49 15.35 -10.70
CA GLY A 19 1.29 16.14 -9.76
C GLY A 19 2.78 16.11 -10.09
N GLY A 20 3.30 14.95 -10.52
CA GLY A 20 4.69 14.84 -10.94
C GLY A 20 5.02 15.55 -12.25
N VAL A 21 4.10 15.57 -13.21
CA VAL A 21 4.27 16.35 -14.45
C VAL A 21 4.21 17.86 -14.16
N LEU A 22 3.32 18.30 -13.28
CA LEU A 22 3.21 19.72 -12.87
C LEU A 22 4.38 20.21 -12.02
N ALA A 23 5.09 19.30 -11.34
CA ALA A 23 6.30 19.63 -10.58
C ALA A 23 7.48 20.03 -11.49
N VAL A 24 7.41 19.74 -12.79
CA VAL A 24 8.44 20.16 -13.76
C VAL A 24 8.27 21.65 -14.05
N GLY A 25 9.33 22.44 -13.80
CA GLY A 25 9.28 23.89 -13.97
C GLY A 25 8.92 24.32 -15.40
N SER A 26 8.00 25.28 -15.52
CA SER A 26 7.51 25.81 -16.81
C SER A 26 8.62 26.35 -17.71
N GLY A 27 9.69 26.92 -17.12
CA GLY A 27 10.85 27.42 -17.85
C GLY A 27 11.57 26.37 -18.70
N GLN A 28 11.55 25.09 -18.31
CA GLN A 28 12.08 24.00 -19.14
C GLN A 28 11.22 23.73 -20.38
N LEU A 29 9.91 23.90 -20.23
CA LEU A 29 8.98 23.75 -21.34
C LEU A 29 9.10 24.92 -22.32
N GLU A 30 9.22 26.14 -21.80
CA GLU A 30 9.42 27.37 -22.56
C GLU A 30 10.76 27.36 -23.30
N ALA A 31 11.85 26.94 -22.64
CA ALA A 31 13.17 26.82 -23.28
C ALA A 31 13.20 25.78 -24.40
N ALA A 32 12.57 24.62 -24.19
CA ALA A 32 12.48 23.59 -25.23
C ALA A 32 11.62 24.03 -26.42
N ALA A 33 10.56 24.82 -26.18
CA ALA A 33 9.76 25.42 -27.24
C ALA A 33 10.55 26.49 -28.02
N ALA A 34 11.33 27.33 -27.33
CA ALA A 34 12.21 28.32 -27.96
C ALA A 34 13.32 27.69 -28.83
N LEU A 35 13.79 26.50 -28.46
CA LEU A 35 14.75 25.70 -29.24
C LEU A 35 14.11 24.88 -30.37
N GLY A 36 12.80 25.02 -30.62
CA GLY A 36 12.09 24.29 -31.68
C GLY A 36 12.01 22.77 -31.44
N ILE A 37 12.16 22.30 -30.20
CA ILE A 37 12.11 20.87 -29.88
C ILE A 37 10.66 20.39 -30.02
N PRO A 38 10.39 19.31 -30.80
CA PRO A 38 9.04 18.81 -30.97
C PRO A 38 8.47 18.28 -29.64
N LYS A 39 7.18 18.52 -29.40
CA LYS A 39 6.47 18.21 -28.14
C LYS A 39 6.69 16.77 -27.66
N PHE A 40 6.73 15.80 -28.56
CA PHE A 40 6.96 14.40 -28.20
C PHE A 40 8.37 14.15 -27.62
N ARG A 41 9.39 14.82 -28.19
CA ARG A 41 10.78 14.74 -27.71
C ARG A 41 10.94 15.49 -26.39
N GLN A 42 10.29 16.63 -26.24
CA GLN A 42 10.21 17.38 -24.99
C GLN A 42 9.60 16.53 -23.87
N LEU A 43 8.47 15.86 -24.14
CA LEU A 43 7.81 15.01 -23.15
C LEU A 43 8.70 13.83 -22.74
N ARG A 44 9.24 13.07 -23.69
CA ARG A 44 10.04 11.87 -23.39
C ARG A 44 11.43 12.12 -22.80
N ARG A 45 12.15 13.16 -23.26
CA ARG A 45 13.54 13.42 -22.85
C ARG A 45 13.69 14.47 -21.75
N ILE A 46 12.71 15.36 -21.57
CA ILE A 46 12.82 16.48 -20.62
C ILE A 46 11.84 16.27 -19.46
N VAL A 47 10.54 16.22 -19.76
CA VAL A 47 9.49 16.19 -18.74
C VAL A 47 9.47 14.84 -18.01
N LEU A 48 9.44 13.73 -18.75
CA LEU A 48 9.29 12.39 -18.18
C LEU A 48 10.41 12.04 -17.17
N PRO A 49 11.71 12.23 -17.47
CA PRO A 49 12.78 11.90 -16.51
C PRO A 49 12.73 12.77 -15.24
N GLN A 50 12.25 14.01 -15.34
CA GLN A 50 12.14 14.94 -14.22
C GLN A 50 10.92 14.63 -13.36
N ALA A 51 9.76 14.44 -14.00
CA ALA A 51 8.53 14.03 -13.34
C ALA A 51 8.69 12.68 -12.63
N MET A 52 9.46 11.75 -13.19
CA MET A 52 9.71 10.44 -12.56
C MET A 52 10.40 10.57 -11.19
N ARG A 53 11.21 11.60 -10.96
CA ARG A 53 11.87 11.81 -9.65
C ARG A 53 10.88 12.15 -8.53
N SER A 54 9.71 12.71 -8.86
CA SER A 54 8.64 12.98 -7.89
C SER A 54 7.54 11.91 -7.89
N ILE A 55 7.31 11.23 -9.02
CA ILE A 55 6.29 10.17 -9.14
C ILE A 55 6.75 8.90 -8.39
N LEU A 56 8.00 8.46 -8.57
CA LEU A 56 8.49 7.20 -7.99
C LEU A 56 8.36 7.12 -6.45
N PRO A 57 8.80 8.14 -5.69
CA PRO A 57 8.69 8.11 -4.22
C PRO A 57 7.24 8.00 -3.76
N ASN A 58 6.32 8.74 -4.39
CA ASN A 58 4.90 8.73 -4.06
C ASN A 58 4.23 7.40 -4.43
N ALA A 59 4.55 6.86 -5.61
CA ALA A 59 4.04 5.55 -6.03
C ALA A 59 4.55 4.41 -5.12
N ALA A 60 5.82 4.48 -4.69
CA ALA A 60 6.37 3.51 -3.73
C ALA A 60 5.68 3.59 -2.36
N ASN A 61 5.41 4.80 -1.86
CA ASN A 61 4.65 5.00 -0.62
C ASN A 61 3.25 4.39 -0.71
N GLU A 62 2.58 4.53 -1.85
CA GLU A 62 1.22 4.02 -2.04
C GLU A 62 1.19 2.49 -2.13
N ILE A 63 2.17 1.87 -2.79
CA ILE A 63 2.32 0.41 -2.80
C ILE A 63 2.54 -0.12 -1.37
N ILE A 64 3.33 0.58 -0.55
CA ILE A 64 3.53 0.23 0.86
C ILE A 64 2.22 0.38 1.66
N SER A 65 1.44 1.44 1.40
CA SER A 65 0.13 1.67 2.03
C SER A 65 -0.86 0.54 1.69
N LEU A 66 -0.92 0.13 0.42
CA LEU A 66 -1.72 -1.00 -0.02
C LEU A 66 -1.28 -2.32 0.61
N PHE A 67 0.03 -2.53 0.75
CA PHE A 67 0.57 -3.70 1.44
C PHE A 67 0.19 -3.74 2.94
N LYS A 68 0.13 -2.58 3.58
CA LYS A 68 -0.40 -2.46 4.96
C LYS A 68 -1.90 -2.73 5.02
N GLY A 69 -2.68 -2.20 4.07
CA GLY A 69 -4.12 -2.42 3.98
C GLY A 69 -4.49 -3.89 3.74
N THR A 70 -3.72 -4.61 2.93
CA THR A 70 -3.87 -6.07 2.74
C THR A 70 -3.46 -6.87 3.98
N SER A 71 -2.49 -6.39 4.76
CA SER A 71 -2.17 -6.98 6.06
C SER A 71 -3.32 -6.82 7.08
N ILE A 72 -4.07 -5.72 7.03
CA ILE A 72 -5.33 -5.52 7.79
C ILE A 72 -6.42 -6.53 7.35
N VAL A 73 -6.45 -6.95 6.07
CA VAL A 73 -7.36 -8.02 5.63
C VAL A 73 -6.99 -9.37 6.27
N SER A 74 -5.72 -9.62 6.59
CA SER A 74 -5.34 -10.79 7.39
C SER A 74 -5.84 -10.70 8.85
N VAL A 75 -6.01 -9.48 9.39
CA VAL A 75 -6.67 -9.25 10.69
C VAL A 75 -8.17 -9.53 10.59
N MET A 76 -8.81 -9.29 9.44
CA MET A 76 -10.21 -9.72 9.18
C MET A 76 -10.37 -11.25 9.17
N ALA A 77 -9.34 -12.01 8.79
CA ALA A 77 -9.35 -13.48 8.89
C ALA A 77 -9.42 -13.99 10.34
N ILE A 78 -9.11 -13.14 11.33
CA ILE A 78 -9.35 -13.45 12.76
C ILE A 78 -10.85 -13.57 13.05
N GLY A 79 -11.69 -12.79 12.36
CA GLY A 79 -13.15 -12.92 12.43
C GLY A 79 -13.63 -14.27 11.87
N GLU A 80 -12.97 -14.77 10.83
CA GLU A 80 -13.24 -16.10 10.24
C GLU A 80 -12.87 -17.22 11.23
N LEU A 81 -11.75 -17.10 11.95
CA LEU A 81 -11.34 -18.06 12.99
C LEU A 81 -12.36 -18.10 14.14
N PHE A 82 -12.82 -16.94 14.61
CA PHE A 82 -13.87 -16.85 15.64
C PHE A 82 -15.18 -17.45 15.15
N TYR A 83 -15.56 -17.23 13.89
CA TYR A 83 -16.74 -17.83 13.28
C TYR A 83 -16.65 -19.36 13.23
N GLN A 84 -15.50 -19.91 12.83
CA GLN A 84 -15.28 -21.36 12.80
C GLN A 84 -15.30 -21.98 14.21
N VAL A 85 -14.71 -21.31 15.20
CA VAL A 85 -14.81 -21.69 16.62
C VAL A 85 -16.27 -21.67 17.10
N GLN A 86 -17.05 -20.68 16.65
CA GLN A 86 -18.46 -20.54 17.00
C GLN A 86 -19.32 -21.67 16.39
N VAL A 87 -19.04 -22.10 15.16
CA VAL A 87 -19.73 -23.22 14.50
C VAL A 87 -19.41 -24.56 15.18
N VAL A 88 -18.18 -24.75 15.66
CA VAL A 88 -17.75 -25.99 16.32
C VAL A 88 -18.29 -26.13 17.76
N TYR A 89 -18.42 -25.04 18.53
CA TYR A 89 -18.99 -25.15 19.90
C TYR A 89 -20.50 -25.49 19.87
N GLY A 90 -21.23 -24.98 18.87
CA GLY A 90 -22.66 -25.24 18.72
C GLY A 90 -23.02 -26.72 18.54
N ARG A 91 -22.04 -27.56 18.16
CA ARG A 91 -22.18 -29.02 18.02
C ARG A 91 -21.70 -29.84 19.22
N ASN A 92 -20.76 -29.33 20.05
CA ASN A 92 -20.03 -30.16 21.01
C ASN A 92 -20.30 -29.84 22.49
N GLY A 93 -20.93 -28.71 22.82
CA GLY A 93 -21.27 -28.33 24.21
C GLY A 93 -20.08 -28.08 25.16
N ARG A 94 -18.84 -28.19 24.66
CA ARG A 94 -17.59 -28.00 25.43
C ARG A 94 -16.98 -26.63 25.11
N VAL A 95 -17.51 -25.59 25.75
CA VAL A 95 -17.17 -24.18 25.50
C VAL A 95 -15.77 -23.82 26.02
N VAL A 96 -15.41 -24.25 27.23
CA VAL A 96 -14.16 -23.84 27.90
C VAL A 96 -12.89 -24.33 27.19
N PRO A 97 -12.76 -25.60 26.74
CA PRO A 97 -11.54 -26.07 26.08
C PRO A 97 -11.31 -25.41 24.71
N LEU A 98 -12.38 -25.14 23.97
CA LEU A 98 -12.29 -24.53 22.63
C LEU A 98 -11.91 -23.05 22.70
N LEU A 99 -12.44 -22.32 23.70
CA LEU A 99 -12.02 -20.94 23.94
C LEU A 99 -10.55 -20.86 24.33
N MET A 100 -10.01 -21.80 25.13
CA MET A 100 -8.58 -21.82 25.42
C MET A 100 -7.73 -22.06 24.17
N VAL A 101 -8.13 -22.99 23.29
CA VAL A 101 -7.43 -23.23 22.01
C VAL A 101 -7.50 -21.98 21.13
N ALA A 102 -8.65 -21.31 21.07
CA ALA A 102 -8.81 -20.07 20.33
C ALA A 102 -7.91 -18.96 20.89
N THR A 103 -7.82 -18.81 22.21
CA THR A 103 -6.92 -17.84 22.86
C THR A 103 -5.46 -18.14 22.59
N VAL A 104 -5.04 -19.41 22.61
CA VAL A 104 -3.66 -19.80 22.28
C VAL A 104 -3.33 -19.46 20.83
N TRP A 105 -4.21 -19.83 19.88
CA TRP A 105 -4.03 -19.47 18.47
C TRP A 105 -4.04 -17.96 18.25
N TYR A 106 -4.91 -17.23 18.96
CA TYR A 106 -4.97 -15.78 18.93
C TYR A 106 -3.65 -15.16 19.39
N ILE A 107 -3.15 -15.54 20.57
CA ILE A 107 -1.87 -15.04 21.10
C ILE A 107 -0.73 -15.36 20.15
N LEU A 108 -0.69 -16.57 19.59
CA LEU A 108 0.37 -17.01 18.70
C LEU A 108 0.38 -16.22 17.38
N LEU A 109 -0.80 -16.03 16.77
CA LEU A 109 -0.96 -15.23 15.54
C LEU A 109 -0.65 -13.76 15.80
N THR A 110 -1.20 -13.17 16.87
CA THR A 110 -0.95 -11.77 17.22
C THR A 110 0.52 -11.53 17.52
N THR A 111 1.19 -12.43 18.25
CA THR A 111 2.62 -12.29 18.55
C THR A 111 3.48 -12.44 17.29
N ALA A 112 3.18 -13.41 16.42
CA ALA A 112 3.89 -13.59 15.16
C ALA A 112 3.75 -12.36 14.25
N LEU A 113 2.53 -11.80 14.14
CA LEU A 113 2.26 -10.59 13.38
C LEU A 113 2.94 -9.36 13.98
N SER A 114 2.93 -9.17 15.30
CA SER A 114 3.63 -8.07 15.96
C SER A 114 5.14 -8.15 15.78
N VAL A 115 5.74 -9.34 15.79
CA VAL A 115 7.17 -9.53 15.50
C VAL A 115 7.46 -9.19 14.03
N LEU A 116 6.64 -9.66 13.09
CA LEU A 116 6.81 -9.37 11.66
C LEU A 116 6.67 -7.87 11.38
N GLN A 117 5.67 -7.23 11.98
CA GLN A 117 5.47 -5.79 11.96
C GLN A 117 6.70 -5.05 12.50
N HIS A 118 7.25 -5.48 13.65
CA HIS A 118 8.42 -4.85 14.25
C HIS A 118 9.66 -4.92 13.35
N TYR A 119 9.91 -6.06 12.69
CA TYR A 119 11.03 -6.20 11.76
C TYR A 119 10.86 -5.37 10.50
N VAL A 120 9.64 -5.32 9.96
CA VAL A 120 9.29 -4.51 8.79
C VAL A 120 9.44 -3.02 9.12
N GLU A 121 8.87 -2.55 10.23
CA GLU A 121 9.02 -1.18 10.71
C GLU A 121 10.49 -0.80 10.92
N ARG A 122 11.29 -1.68 11.53
CA ARG A 122 12.71 -1.41 11.78
C ARG A 122 13.56 -1.40 10.50
N HIS A 123 13.14 -2.12 9.47
CA HIS A 123 13.80 -2.12 8.16
C HIS A 123 13.48 -0.85 7.37
N TYR A 124 12.23 -0.37 7.42
CA TYR A 124 11.78 0.80 6.67
C TYR A 124 11.90 2.13 7.44
N ALA A 125 12.02 2.12 8.77
CA ALA A 125 12.23 3.32 9.59
C ALA A 125 13.60 3.99 9.38
N LYS A 126 14.54 3.32 8.70
CA LYS A 126 15.83 3.93 8.32
C LYS A 126 15.73 4.94 7.16
N GLY A 127 14.57 5.02 6.47
CA GLY A 127 14.35 5.92 5.34
C GLY A 127 13.41 7.11 5.62
N ALA A 128 12.81 7.19 6.81
CA ALA A 128 11.83 8.25 7.13
C ALA A 128 12.46 9.53 7.73
N VAL A 129 13.78 9.56 7.89
CA VAL A 129 14.52 10.74 8.36
C VAL A 129 15.81 10.88 7.55
N ARG A 130 15.69 11.33 6.30
CA ARG A 130 16.71 12.16 5.65
C ARG A 130 16.20 12.82 4.37
#